data_AF-X6C8D0-F1
#
_entry.id   AF-X6C8D0-F1
#
_cell.length_a   1.000
_cell.length_b   1.000
_cell.length_c   1.000
_cell.angle_alpha   90.00
_cell.angle_beta   90.00
_cell.angle_gamma   90.00
#
_symmetry.space_group_name_H-M   'P 1'
#
loop_
_entity.id
_entity.type
_entity.pdbx_description
1 polymer ?
#
loop_
_entity_poly.entity_id
_entity_poly.type
_entity_poly.pdbx_seq_one_letter_code
_entity_poly.pdbx_strand_id
1 'polypeptide(L)'
;MPRLTPQQRIALAQTLEVRAATGEGLTPEKRIELRRAAKNLLALNAMEERRNQSKSSADGLASIFDQAAEQRWSEDLREELGYRHMIHLADVFEGWAFDSRMTPEWTAKLSGWAGSMRTLAEEVGATWDPPRPAGKISLVGFIGRSLMDE
;
A
#
# COMPACT_ATOMS: atom_id res chain seq x y z
N MET A 1 18.98 -9.26 -19.94
CA MET A 1 20.19 -8.58 -19.41
C MET A 1 20.03 -8.41 -17.90
N PRO A 2 21.03 -8.76 -17.08
CA PRO A 2 20.94 -8.61 -15.64
C PRO A 2 20.82 -7.12 -15.26
N ARG A 3 19.99 -6.80 -14.26
CA ARG A 3 19.84 -5.43 -13.75
C ARG A 3 21.12 -5.04 -13.00
N LEU A 4 21.67 -3.88 -13.31
CA LEU A 4 22.84 -3.34 -12.61
C LEU A 4 22.49 -3.03 -11.15
N THR A 5 23.37 -3.42 -10.22
CA THR A 5 23.27 -3.03 -8.81
C THR A 5 23.50 -1.52 -8.64
N PRO A 6 23.10 -0.92 -7.51
CA PRO A 6 23.36 0.48 -7.23
C PRO A 6 24.84 0.88 -7.38
N GLN A 7 25.75 0.08 -6.81
CA GLN A 7 27.19 0.31 -6.92
C GLN A 7 27.69 0.21 -8.36
N GLN A 8 27.18 -0.75 -9.14
CA GLN A 8 27.52 -0.88 -10.55
C GLN A 8 27.05 0.33 -11.38
N ARG A 9 25.88 0.90 -11.07
CA ARG A 9 25.39 2.13 -11.73
C ARG A 9 26.24 3.34 -11.41
N ILE A 10 26.66 3.49 -10.15
CA ILE A 10 27.57 4.58 -9.73
C ILE A 10 28.91 4.46 -10.46
N ALA A 11 29.53 3.27 -10.45
CA ALA A 11 30.80 3.03 -11.12
C ALA A 11 30.71 3.27 -12.64
N LEU A 12 29.61 2.84 -13.26
CA LEU A 12 29.37 3.10 -14.69
C LEU A 12 29.17 4.60 -14.97
N ALA A 13 28.40 5.31 -14.14
CA ALA A 13 28.21 6.75 -14.29
C ALA A 13 29.54 7.52 -14.21
N GLN A 14 30.41 7.16 -13.25
CA GLN A 14 31.75 7.74 -13.14
C GLN A 14 32.61 7.46 -14.39
N THR A 15 32.56 6.22 -14.90
CA THR A 15 33.30 5.83 -16.12
C THR A 15 32.83 6.65 -17.33
N LEU A 16 31.51 6.86 -17.46
CA LEU A 16 30.92 7.65 -18.54
C LEU A 16 31.31 9.14 -18.44
N GLU A 17 31.34 9.71 -17.24
CA GLU A 17 31.80 11.10 -17.03
C GLU A 17 33.29 11.26 -17.38
N VAL A 18 34.14 10.33 -16.94
CA VAL A 18 35.57 10.34 -17.31
C VAL A 18 35.72 10.24 -18.82
N ARG A 19 35.01 9.31 -19.48
CA ARG A 19 35.06 9.16 -20.95
C ARG A 19 34.56 10.41 -21.67
N ALA A 20 33.54 11.08 -21.16
CA ALA A 20 33.04 12.34 -21.72
C ALA A 20 34.04 13.50 -21.56
N ALA A 21 34.85 13.49 -20.49
CA ALA A 21 35.84 14.52 -20.20
C ALA A 21 37.15 14.32 -20.98
N THR A 22 37.67 13.10 -21.02
CA THR A 22 39.02 12.80 -21.52
C THR A 22 39.05 12.02 -22.83
N GLY A 23 37.89 11.60 -23.35
CA GLY A 23 37.83 10.81 -24.57
C GLY A 23 38.30 11.58 -25.81
N GLU A 24 39.44 11.14 -26.34
CA GLU A 24 39.94 11.55 -27.65
C GLU A 24 39.03 11.03 -28.77
N GLY A 25 38.88 11.83 -29.83
CA GLY A 25 38.05 11.50 -30.99
C GLY A 25 36.52 11.56 -30.78
N LEU A 26 36.04 12.00 -29.62
CA LEU A 26 34.61 12.18 -29.37
C LEU A 26 34.11 13.53 -29.87
N THR A 27 32.99 13.52 -30.60
CA THR A 27 32.27 14.76 -30.97
C THR A 27 31.65 15.41 -29.73
N PRO A 28 31.39 16.73 -29.76
CA PRO A 28 30.70 17.43 -28.67
C PRO A 28 29.36 16.78 -28.29
N GLU A 29 28.58 16.33 -29.27
CA GLU A 29 27.29 15.68 -29.08
C GLU A 29 27.46 14.35 -28.32
N LYS A 30 28.47 13.56 -28.68
CA LYS A 30 28.73 12.28 -28.01
C LYS A 30 29.15 12.48 -26.56
N ARG A 31 29.90 13.54 -26.26
CA ARG A 31 30.24 13.91 -24.87
C ARG A 31 29.00 14.31 -24.08
N ILE A 32 28.06 15.05 -24.68
CA ILE A 32 26.78 15.42 -24.04
C ILE A 32 25.93 14.17 -23.76
N GLU A 33 25.83 13.25 -24.71
CA GLU A 33 25.11 11.99 -24.51
C GLU A 33 25.67 11.14 -23.36
N LEU A 34 26.99 11.01 -23.27
CA LEU A 34 27.66 10.26 -22.20
C LEU A 34 27.37 10.87 -20.82
N ARG A 35 27.45 12.20 -20.69
CA ARG A 35 27.09 12.90 -19.44
C ARG A 35 25.61 12.74 -19.10
N ARG A 36 24.73 12.80 -20.10
CA ARG A 36 23.29 12.56 -19.90
C ARG A 36 23.03 11.13 -19.41
N ALA A 37 23.70 10.14 -19.99
CA ALA A 37 23.60 8.76 -19.56
C ALA A 37 24.10 8.56 -18.11
N ALA A 38 25.22 9.18 -17.75
CA ALA A 38 25.73 9.17 -16.36
C ALA A 38 24.71 9.77 -15.38
N LYS A 39 24.15 10.95 -15.69
CA LYS A 39 23.11 11.59 -14.88
C LYS A 39 21.86 10.71 -14.73
N ASN A 40 21.43 10.05 -15.80
CA ASN A 40 20.27 9.16 -15.76
C ASN A 40 20.51 7.95 -14.85
N LEU A 41 21.71 7.37 -14.86
CA LEU A 41 22.06 6.25 -13.96
C LEU A 41 22.03 6.68 -12.49
N LEU A 42 22.55 7.86 -12.17
CA LEU A 42 22.51 8.40 -10.81
C LEU A 42 21.08 8.73 -10.37
N ALA A 43 20.28 9.31 -11.26
CA ALA A 43 18.86 9.60 -11.00
C ALA A 43 18.06 8.32 -10.73
N LEU A 44 18.28 7.26 -11.52
CA LEU A 44 17.68 5.94 -11.28
C LEU A 44 18.07 5.38 -9.91
N ASN A 45 19.33 5.57 -9.50
CA ASN A 45 19.79 5.13 -8.19
C ASN A 45 19.11 5.88 -7.04
N ALA A 46 19.04 7.21 -7.14
CA ALA A 46 18.35 8.05 -6.17
C ALA A 46 16.84 7.74 -6.09
N MET A 47 16.21 7.43 -7.22
CA MET A 47 14.81 7.00 -7.25
C MET A 47 14.60 5.66 -6.54
N GLU A 48 15.50 4.71 -6.73
CA GLU A 48 15.43 3.41 -6.05
C GLU A 48 15.73 3.51 -4.55
N GLU A 49 16.68 4.34 -4.14
CA GLU A 49 16.95 4.64 -2.73
C GLU A 49 15.72 5.27 -2.06
N ARG A 50 15.10 6.28 -2.69
CA ARG A 50 13.84 6.86 -2.18
C ARG A 50 12.73 5.83 -2.09
N ARG A 51 12.61 4.94 -3.08
CA ARG A 51 11.61 3.85 -3.07
C ARG A 51 11.87 2.85 -1.94
N ASN A 52 13.14 2.54 -1.65
CA ASN A 52 13.49 1.64 -0.56
C ASN A 52 13.31 2.30 0.80
N GLN A 53 13.55 3.61 0.92
CA GLN A 53 13.22 4.41 2.10
C GLN A 53 11.71 4.56 2.30
N SER A 54 10.92 4.57 1.22
CA SER A 54 9.46 4.68 1.28
C SER A 54 8.75 3.35 1.50
N LYS A 55 9.45 2.22 1.52
CA LYS A 55 8.85 0.96 1.99
C LYS A 55 8.75 1.07 3.50
N SER A 56 7.53 1.11 4.03
CA SER A 56 7.33 0.99 5.48
C SER A 56 8.11 -0.20 6.00
N SER A 57 8.89 0.00 7.06
CA SER A 57 9.59 -1.10 7.74
C SER A 57 8.56 -2.13 8.23
N ALA A 58 8.99 -3.37 8.50
CA ALA A 58 8.10 -4.38 9.09
C ALA A 58 7.41 -3.84 10.36
N ASP A 59 8.16 -3.13 11.21
CA ASP A 59 7.63 -2.48 12.41
C ASP A 59 6.60 -1.37 12.08
N GLY A 60 6.83 -0.62 11.01
CA GLY A 60 5.88 0.40 10.53
C GLY A 60 4.58 -0.21 10.02
N LEU A 61 4.65 -1.33 9.30
CA LEU A 61 3.47 -2.07 8.84
C LEU A 61 2.72 -2.71 10.01
N ALA A 62 3.44 -3.27 11.00
CA ALA A 62 2.84 -3.80 12.21
C ALA A 62 2.08 -2.69 12.97
N SER A 63 2.68 -1.51 13.12
CA SER A 63 2.00 -0.37 13.75
C SER A 63 0.74 0.08 12.99
N ILE A 64 0.77 0.09 11.64
CA ILE A 64 -0.43 0.41 10.83
C ILE A 64 -1.52 -0.64 11.04
N PHE A 65 -1.14 -1.93 11.09
CA PHE A 65 -2.07 -3.01 11.37
C PHE A 65 -2.70 -2.85 12.76
N ASP A 66 -1.89 -2.66 13.80
CA ASP A 66 -2.36 -2.54 15.18
C ASP A 66 -3.33 -1.36 15.32
N GLN A 67 -2.99 -0.19 14.74
CA GLN A 67 -3.90 0.97 14.73
C GLN A 67 -5.22 0.68 14.02
N ALA A 68 -5.20 -0.10 12.94
CA ALA A 68 -6.40 -0.48 12.21
C ALA A 68 -7.22 -1.56 12.94
N ALA A 69 -6.56 -2.48 13.66
CA ALA A 69 -7.19 -3.51 14.47
C ALA A 69 -7.82 -2.92 15.75
N GLU A 70 -7.20 -1.90 16.32
CA GLU A 70 -7.72 -1.14 17.46
C GLU A 70 -8.78 -0.10 17.03
N GLN A 71 -9.04 0.05 15.74
CA GLN A 71 -10.05 0.99 15.26
C GLN A 71 -11.40 0.62 15.85
N ARG A 72 -11.89 1.48 16.74
CA ARG A 72 -13.26 1.44 17.23
C ARG A 72 -14.18 1.94 16.13
N TRP A 73 -14.90 1.02 15.52
CA TRP A 73 -16.05 1.36 14.69
C TRP A 73 -17.03 2.21 15.51
N SER A 74 -17.70 3.18 14.88
CA SER A 74 -18.68 4.01 15.57
C SER A 74 -19.70 3.12 16.27
N GLU A 75 -20.19 3.54 17.44
CA GLU A 75 -21.25 2.79 18.14
C GLU A 75 -22.47 2.60 17.23
N ASP A 76 -22.77 3.61 16.42
CA ASP A 76 -23.78 3.60 15.36
C ASP A 76 -23.62 2.41 14.39
N LEU A 77 -22.40 1.92 14.14
CA LEU A 77 -22.19 0.82 13.20
C LEU A 77 -22.80 -0.50 13.70
N ARG A 78 -22.86 -0.71 15.03
CA ARG A 78 -23.55 -1.87 15.61
C ARG A 78 -25.05 -1.79 15.40
N GLU A 79 -25.61 -0.58 15.37
CA GLU A 79 -27.02 -0.35 15.08
C GLU A 79 -27.32 -0.43 13.58
N GLU A 80 -26.30 -0.25 12.73
CA GLU A 80 -26.43 -0.32 11.28
C GLU A 80 -26.25 -1.73 10.73
N LEU A 81 -25.42 -2.59 11.32
CA LEU A 81 -25.04 -3.87 10.76
C LEU A 81 -25.40 -5.05 11.66
N GLY A 82 -25.98 -6.09 11.07
CA GLY A 82 -26.11 -7.41 11.71
C GLY A 82 -24.81 -8.19 11.72
N TYR A 83 -24.73 -9.23 12.54
CA TYR A 83 -23.56 -10.11 12.65
C TYR A 83 -23.06 -10.58 11.28
N ARG A 84 -23.97 -11.06 10.43
CA ARG A 84 -23.65 -11.57 9.09
C ARG A 84 -23.04 -10.50 8.19
N HIS A 85 -23.52 -9.26 8.29
CA HIS A 85 -22.98 -8.14 7.55
C HIS A 85 -21.54 -7.82 8.00
N MET A 86 -21.27 -7.82 9.31
CA MET A 86 -19.94 -7.56 9.85
C MET A 86 -18.94 -8.64 9.42
N ILE A 87 -19.30 -9.93 9.55
CA ILE A 87 -18.45 -11.05 9.09
C ILE A 87 -18.18 -10.94 7.59
N HIS A 88 -19.21 -10.69 6.78
CA HIS A 88 -19.03 -10.59 5.34
C HIS A 88 -18.15 -9.39 4.94
N LEU A 89 -18.31 -8.25 5.61
CA LEU A 89 -17.48 -7.08 5.40
C LEU A 89 -16.02 -7.34 5.80
N ALA A 90 -15.78 -8.10 6.86
CA ALA A 90 -14.44 -8.54 7.25
C ALA A 90 -13.78 -9.40 6.16
N ASP A 91 -14.54 -10.33 5.58
CA ASP A 91 -14.05 -11.19 4.49
C ASP A 91 -13.75 -10.37 3.22
N VAL A 92 -14.54 -9.33 2.94
CA VAL A 92 -14.27 -8.40 1.84
C VAL A 92 -13.00 -7.60 2.07
N PHE A 93 -12.78 -7.07 3.28
CA PHE A 93 -11.54 -6.38 3.61
C PHE A 93 -10.33 -7.28 3.50
N GLU A 94 -10.42 -8.52 3.99
CA GLU A 94 -9.35 -9.50 3.83
C GLU A 94 -9.10 -9.86 2.37
N GLY A 95 -10.17 -10.07 1.58
CA GLY A 95 -10.06 -10.31 0.14
C GLY A 95 -9.37 -9.17 -0.60
N TRP A 96 -9.68 -7.91 -0.25
CA TRP A 96 -9.00 -6.75 -0.80
C TRP A 96 -7.55 -6.65 -0.35
N ALA A 97 -7.23 -7.02 0.89
CA ALA A 97 -5.86 -7.02 1.40
C ALA A 97 -4.93 -7.93 0.57
N PHE A 98 -5.47 -9.03 0.03
CA PHE A 98 -4.72 -9.96 -0.83
C PHE A 98 -4.70 -9.58 -2.32
N ASP A 99 -5.33 -8.47 -2.73
CA ASP A 99 -5.28 -8.01 -4.12
C ASP A 99 -3.86 -7.55 -4.50
N SER A 100 -3.35 -8.07 -5.61
CA SER A 100 -1.98 -7.78 -6.11
C SER A 100 -1.68 -6.30 -6.36
N ARG A 101 -2.71 -5.44 -6.46
CA ARG A 101 -2.57 -3.99 -6.65
C ARG A 101 -2.42 -3.24 -5.33
N MET A 102 -2.60 -3.89 -4.17
CA MET A 102 -2.45 -3.25 -2.87
C MET A 102 -1.00 -2.93 -2.54
N THR A 103 -0.80 -1.77 -1.92
CA THR A 103 0.49 -1.47 -1.28
C THR A 103 0.60 -2.22 0.04
N PRO A 104 1.81 -2.45 0.57
CA PRO A 104 1.98 -3.07 1.88
C PRO A 104 1.24 -2.34 3.00
N GLU A 105 1.18 -1.00 2.96
CA GLU A 105 0.46 -0.18 3.93
C GLU A 105 -1.05 -0.42 3.87
N TRP A 106 -1.62 -0.46 2.66
CA TRP A 106 -3.04 -0.77 2.49
C TRP A 106 -3.36 -2.21 2.87
N THR A 107 -2.45 -3.14 2.59
CA THR A 107 -2.56 -4.54 3.03
C THR A 107 -2.66 -4.61 4.55
N ALA A 108 -1.71 -3.99 5.27
CA ALA A 108 -1.71 -3.97 6.73
C ALA A 108 -2.99 -3.33 7.30
N LYS A 109 -3.44 -2.22 6.70
CA LYS A 109 -4.65 -1.52 7.14
C LYS A 109 -5.92 -2.34 6.93
N LEU A 110 -6.10 -2.93 5.75
CA LEU A 110 -7.26 -3.75 5.40
C LEU A 110 -7.33 -5.01 6.27
N SER A 111 -6.19 -5.67 6.51
CA SER A 111 -6.11 -6.80 7.41
C SER A 111 -6.48 -6.43 8.85
N GLY A 112 -6.03 -5.27 9.34
CA GLY A 112 -6.40 -4.77 10.66
C GLY A 112 -7.90 -4.47 10.77
N TRP A 113 -8.49 -3.84 9.75
CA TRP A 113 -9.94 -3.60 9.68
C TRP A 113 -10.76 -4.89 9.65
N ALA A 114 -10.31 -5.90 8.90
CA ALA A 114 -10.95 -7.22 8.88
C ALA A 114 -10.95 -7.85 10.29
N GLY A 115 -9.81 -7.81 10.99
CA GLY A 115 -9.70 -8.26 12.38
C GLY A 115 -10.64 -7.51 13.31
N SER A 116 -10.62 -6.18 13.28
CA SER A 116 -11.50 -5.33 14.09
C SER A 116 -12.98 -5.62 13.86
N MET A 117 -13.39 -5.83 12.60
CA MET A 117 -14.78 -6.12 12.25
C MET A 117 -15.23 -7.51 12.75
N ARG A 118 -14.34 -8.51 12.76
CA ARG A 118 -14.62 -9.81 13.37
C ARG A 118 -14.79 -9.71 14.88
N THR A 119 -13.90 -8.97 15.56
CA THR A 119 -14.04 -8.69 17.00
C THR A 119 -15.38 -8.01 17.29
N LEU A 120 -15.78 -7.02 16.49
CA LEU A 120 -17.08 -6.36 16.63
C LEU A 120 -18.25 -7.35 16.48
N ALA A 121 -18.19 -8.23 15.47
CA ALA A 121 -19.21 -9.25 15.24
C ALA A 121 -19.32 -10.23 16.43
N GLU A 122 -18.18 -10.66 16.97
CA GLU A 122 -18.13 -11.53 18.14
C GLU A 122 -18.72 -10.85 19.39
N GLU A 123 -18.43 -9.56 19.58
CA GLU A 123 -18.96 -8.78 20.71
C GLU A 123 -20.48 -8.62 20.69
N VAL A 124 -21.08 -8.39 19.52
CA VAL A 124 -22.54 -8.27 19.39
C VAL A 124 -23.25 -9.64 19.37
N GLY A 125 -22.54 -10.68 18.94
CA GLY A 125 -22.99 -12.08 18.93
C GLY A 125 -23.75 -12.48 17.66
N ALA A 126 -23.77 -13.80 17.39
CA ALA A 126 -24.29 -14.37 16.14
C ALA A 126 -25.79 -14.13 15.88
N THR A 127 -26.57 -13.87 16.94
CA THR A 127 -28.01 -13.58 16.84
C THR A 127 -28.31 -12.09 16.68
N TRP A 128 -27.29 -11.24 16.62
CA TRP A 128 -27.47 -9.81 16.44
C TRP A 128 -27.88 -9.48 15.01
N ASP A 129 -29.09 -8.93 14.88
CA ASP A 129 -29.64 -8.47 13.61
C ASP A 129 -30.46 -7.20 13.85
N PRO A 130 -29.85 -6.01 13.80
CA PRO A 130 -30.54 -4.77 14.05
C PRO A 130 -31.46 -4.43 12.87
N PRO A 131 -32.63 -3.81 13.14
CA PRO A 131 -33.54 -3.39 12.09
C PRO A 131 -32.84 -2.42 11.12
N ARG A 132 -33.32 -2.38 9.87
CA ARG A 132 -32.75 -1.46 8.86
C ARG A 132 -32.81 -0.02 9.39
N PRO A 133 -31.71 0.74 9.37
CA PRO A 133 -31.71 2.12 9.81
C PRO A 133 -32.70 2.96 9.02
N ALA A 134 -33.57 3.71 9.71
CA ALA A 134 -34.55 4.58 9.06
C ALA A 134 -33.94 5.89 8.51
N GLY A 135 -32.68 6.18 8.85
CA GLY A 135 -31.97 7.42 8.55
C GLY A 135 -30.75 7.25 7.64
N LYS A 136 -29.81 8.18 7.77
CA LYS A 136 -28.53 8.10 7.05
C LYS A 136 -27.69 6.99 7.66
N ILE A 137 -27.26 6.06 6.82
CA ILE A 137 -26.32 5.00 7.16
C ILE A 137 -24.89 5.48 6.85
N SER A 138 -23.91 5.03 7.63
CA SER A 138 -22.50 5.23 7.31
C SER A 138 -22.14 4.57 5.96
N LEU A 139 -21.05 5.02 5.33
CA LEU A 139 -20.56 4.38 4.09
C LEU A 139 -20.26 2.89 4.32
N VAL A 140 -19.70 2.55 5.49
CA VAL A 140 -19.38 1.16 5.85
C VAL A 140 -20.65 0.34 6.04
N GLY A 141 -21.64 0.89 6.74
CA GLY A 141 -22.95 0.27 6.90
C GLY A 141 -23.66 0.04 5.56
N PHE A 142 -23.59 1.02 4.65
CA PHE A 142 -24.13 0.91 3.30
C PHE A 142 -23.46 -0.23 2.52
N ILE A 143 -22.12 -0.28 2.52
CA ILE A 143 -21.38 -1.34 1.85
C ILE A 143 -21.74 -2.71 2.43
N GLY A 144 -21.74 -2.84 3.76
CA GLY A 144 -22.03 -4.11 4.44
C GLY A 144 -23.40 -4.68 4.08
N ARG A 145 -24.44 -3.84 4.02
CA ARG A 145 -25.80 -4.27 3.61
C ARG A 145 -25.93 -4.51 2.12
N SER A 146 -25.32 -3.66 1.29
CA SER A 146 -25.41 -3.78 -0.18
C SER A 146 -24.73 -5.04 -0.71
N LEU A 147 -23.71 -5.55 0.00
CA LEU A 147 -23.00 -6.77 -0.39
C LEU A 147 -23.81 -8.06 -0.20
N MET A 148 -24.88 -8.02 0.62
CA MET A 148 -25.74 -9.18 0.87
C MET A 148 -27.12 -9.10 0.18
N ASP A 149 -27.31 -8.17 -0.76
CA ASP A 149 -28.59 -7.94 -1.46
C ASP A 149 -29.79 -7.66 -0.53
N GLU A 150 -29.60 -6.85 0.53
CA GLU A 150 -30.66 -6.40 1.47
C GLU A 150 -31.07 -4.91 1.33
#